data_AF-D1CD83-F1
#
_entry.id   AF-D1CD83-F1
#
_cell.length_a   1.000
_cell.length_b   1.000
_cell.length_c   1.000
_cell.angle_alpha   90.00
_cell.angle_beta   90.00
_cell.angle_gamma   90.00
#
_symmetry.space_group_name_H-M   'P 1'
#
loop_
_entity.id
_entity.type
_entity.pdbx_description
1 polymer ?
#
loop_
_entity_poly.entity_id
_entity_poly.type
_entity_poly.pdbx_seq_one_letter_code
_entity_poly.pdbx_strand_id
1 'polypeptide(L)'
;MKLGAFWWFIIDVLCVAASFILSFAVRVPFPYLERELPRFIDLLFPLIILRIALFALFGLYRYIWQNAALRETVAVVSATVVGSIVATLLLVFVSLQDPIQEFPRSVLIFEAAITTSLVAGYRYSLRILDLRDLEPREAHIHDRQQYILDAKIQEWLYNAPIEVQILWAESQKWSLKRVLKRTFDIIVSLTALLIFAPLLLIVAILIKLESPGPVMADIPKRAGRHGVPFKMYKFRGMVPNAHLLLVNNPVLWEKYRRNNFKLLDDDPRLTRVGRFIRKTSIDELPNLINVLHGEMSIVGPRPRYPFEIIAQAERFPETIPDILKMLTVKPGLTGPWQVAGRSNLGYEERTKLEAEYAENHTLLGDIMLCLATIPVVLRQEGAH
;
A
#
# COMPACT_ATOMS: atom_id res chain seq x y z
N MET A 1 5.43 -27.65 15.86
CA MET A 1 4.89 -26.67 16.84
C MET A 1 4.49 -25.42 16.08
N LYS A 2 3.22 -25.04 16.04
CA LYS A 2 2.80 -23.78 15.42
C LYS A 2 3.18 -22.64 16.38
N LEU A 3 4.34 -22.03 16.17
CA LEU A 3 4.67 -20.76 16.81
C LEU A 3 3.63 -19.74 16.38
N GLY A 4 2.90 -19.16 17.34
CA GLY A 4 1.94 -18.09 17.05
C GLY A 4 2.62 -16.86 16.44
N ALA A 5 1.86 -16.00 15.76
CA ALA A 5 2.35 -14.77 15.11
C ALA A 5 3.22 -13.89 16.04
N PHE A 6 2.89 -13.88 17.33
CA PHE A 6 3.68 -13.21 18.37
C PHE A 6 5.13 -13.72 18.44
N TRP A 7 5.34 -15.03 18.43
CA TRP A 7 6.68 -15.59 18.55
C TRP A 7 7.54 -15.35 17.31
N TRP A 8 6.92 -15.30 16.12
CA TRP A 8 7.63 -14.91 14.90
C TRP A 8 8.15 -13.48 14.99
N PHE A 9 7.31 -12.57 15.45
CA PHE A 9 7.70 -11.20 15.71
C PHE A 9 8.88 -11.13 16.70
N ILE A 10 8.86 -11.91 17.78
CA ILE A 10 9.98 -11.98 18.73
C ILE A 10 11.26 -12.48 18.06
N ILE A 11 11.20 -13.53 17.23
CA ILE A 11 12.37 -14.03 16.50
C ILE A 11 12.94 -12.94 15.58
N ASP A 12 12.10 -12.22 14.83
CA ASP A 12 12.57 -11.12 13.98
C ASP A 12 13.25 -10.02 14.81
N VAL A 13 12.68 -9.65 15.97
CA VAL A 13 13.29 -8.67 16.89
C VAL A 13 14.68 -9.14 17.35
N LEU A 14 14.81 -10.41 17.73
CA LEU A 14 16.09 -10.99 18.15
C LEU A 14 17.11 -11.04 17.01
N CYS A 15 16.68 -11.41 15.80
CA CYS A 15 17.54 -11.40 14.61
C CYS A 15 18.04 -9.98 14.31
N VAL A 16 17.17 -8.97 14.34
CA VAL A 16 17.55 -7.57 14.13
C VAL A 16 18.53 -7.09 15.21
N ALA A 17 18.26 -7.38 16.48
CA ALA A 17 19.16 -7.03 17.58
C ALA A 17 20.55 -7.68 17.40
N ALA A 18 20.58 -8.98 17.07
CA ALA A 18 21.82 -9.70 16.78
C ALA A 18 22.57 -9.10 15.60
N SER A 19 21.88 -8.70 14.52
CA SER A 19 22.50 -8.04 13.38
C SER A 19 23.17 -6.72 13.76
N PHE A 20 22.52 -5.87 14.57
CA PHE A 20 23.14 -4.61 15.03
C PHE A 20 24.39 -4.88 15.86
N ILE A 21 24.34 -5.84 16.78
CA ILE A 21 25.48 -6.22 17.62
C ILE A 21 26.63 -6.75 16.77
N LEU A 22 26.35 -7.67 15.84
CA LEU A 22 27.37 -8.22 14.93
C LEU A 22 27.96 -7.14 14.04
N SER A 23 27.13 -6.23 13.52
CA SER A 23 27.57 -5.12 12.67
C SER A 23 28.45 -4.14 13.42
N PHE A 24 28.16 -3.89 14.69
CA PHE A 24 29.01 -3.08 15.57
C PHE A 24 30.34 -3.80 15.90
N ALA A 25 30.31 -5.12 16.05
CA ALA A 25 31.53 -5.90 16.26
C ALA A 25 32.46 -5.88 15.03
N VAL A 26 31.93 -5.80 13.80
CA VAL A 26 32.72 -5.79 12.56
C VAL A 26 32.85 -4.42 11.91
N ARG A 27 32.50 -3.35 12.63
CA ARG A 27 32.44 -1.98 12.09
C ARG A 27 33.83 -1.44 11.69
N VAL A 28 33.78 -0.45 10.79
CA VAL A 28 34.96 0.26 10.27
C VAL A 28 34.73 1.78 10.38
N PRO A 29 35.70 2.56 10.91
CA PRO A 29 36.97 2.13 11.49
C PRO A 29 36.77 1.35 12.81
N PHE A 30 37.73 0.47 13.14
CA PHE A 30 37.72 -0.36 14.35
C PHE A 30 38.22 0.34 15.64
N PRO A 31 39.29 1.18 15.62
CA PRO A 31 39.68 1.93 16.83
C PRO A 31 38.56 2.90 17.22
N TYR A 32 38.47 3.31 18.49
CA TYR A 32 37.42 4.17 19.09
C TYR A 32 36.22 3.47 19.75
N LEU A 33 36.32 2.16 20.08
CA LEU A 33 35.25 1.43 20.78
C LEU A 33 34.71 2.15 22.03
N GLU A 34 35.58 2.66 22.90
CA GLU A 34 35.17 3.34 24.13
C GLU A 34 34.35 4.62 23.88
N ARG A 35 34.58 5.29 22.75
CA ARG A 35 33.85 6.51 22.36
C ARG A 35 32.51 6.18 21.70
N GLU A 36 32.46 5.11 20.92
CA GLU A 36 31.31 4.76 20.08
C GLU A 36 30.28 3.89 20.82
N LEU A 37 30.73 3.07 21.78
CA LEU A 37 29.89 2.10 22.49
C LEU A 37 28.72 2.74 23.27
N PRO A 38 28.90 3.83 24.03
CA PRO A 38 27.77 4.46 24.73
C PRO A 38 26.69 4.91 23.75
N ARG A 39 27.10 5.55 22.65
CA ARG A 39 26.17 6.03 21.62
C ARG A 39 25.48 4.89 20.88
N PHE A 40 26.18 3.80 20.63
CA PHE A 40 25.58 2.59 20.06
C PHE A 40 24.51 2.00 20.99
N ILE A 41 24.77 1.91 22.30
CA ILE A 41 23.81 1.41 23.29
C ILE A 41 22.55 2.30 23.31
N ASP A 42 22.73 3.62 23.33
CA ASP A 42 21.62 4.58 23.33
C ASP A 42 20.73 4.45 22.09
N LEU A 43 21.33 4.18 20.93
CA LEU A 43 20.64 4.10 19.65
C LEU A 43 20.15 2.70 19.29
N LEU A 44 20.63 1.65 19.96
CA LEU A 44 20.30 0.27 19.62
C LEU A 44 18.79 0.02 19.64
N PHE A 45 18.11 0.39 20.73
CA PHE A 45 16.67 0.22 20.85
C PHE A 45 15.87 1.02 19.81
N PRO A 46 16.11 2.34 19.62
CA PRO A 46 15.49 3.11 18.54
C PRO A 46 15.68 2.50 17.14
N LEU A 47 16.88 2.01 16.84
CA LEU A 47 17.19 1.39 15.56
C LEU A 47 16.48 0.05 15.34
N ILE A 48 16.37 -0.78 16.39
CA ILE A 48 15.57 -2.01 16.35
C ILE A 48 14.10 -1.68 16.10
N ILE A 49 13.53 -0.74 16.85
CA ILE A 49 12.12 -0.31 16.70
C ILE A 49 11.87 0.19 15.27
N LEU A 50 12.75 1.04 14.75
CA LEU A 50 12.67 1.54 13.38
C LEU A 50 12.66 0.40 12.36
N ARG A 51 13.55 -0.59 12.51
CA ARG A 51 13.64 -1.73 11.57
C ARG A 51 12.38 -2.59 11.59
N ILE A 52 11.86 -2.89 12.78
CA ILE A 52 10.64 -3.69 12.95
C ILE A 52 9.41 -2.94 12.42
N ALA A 53 9.34 -1.62 12.66
CA ALA A 53 8.29 -0.79 12.07
C ALA A 53 8.34 -0.80 10.54
N LEU A 54 9.53 -0.77 9.94
CA LEU A 54 9.69 -0.87 8.49
C LEU A 54 9.34 -2.26 7.95
N PHE A 55 9.68 -3.34 8.66
CA PHE A 55 9.19 -4.68 8.29
C PHE A 55 7.67 -4.75 8.27
N ALA A 56 7.00 -4.17 9.28
CA ALA A 56 5.55 -4.09 9.29
C ALA A 56 5.02 -3.25 8.12
N LEU A 57 5.64 -2.09 7.86
CA LEU A 57 5.24 -1.15 6.81
C LEU A 57 5.41 -1.71 5.39
N PHE A 58 6.44 -2.53 5.15
CA PHE A 58 6.65 -3.24 3.89
C PHE A 58 5.92 -4.59 3.82
N GLY A 59 5.11 -4.91 4.84
CA GLY A 59 4.16 -6.01 4.78
C GLY A 59 4.72 -7.38 5.17
N LEU A 60 5.89 -7.44 5.83
CA LEU A 60 6.47 -8.71 6.29
C LEU A 60 5.49 -9.48 7.18
N TYR A 61 4.71 -8.77 7.99
CA TYR A 61 3.76 -9.37 8.91
C TYR A 61 2.36 -9.65 8.34
N ARG A 62 2.12 -9.27 7.08
CA ARG A 62 0.81 -9.46 6.42
C ARG A 62 0.63 -10.88 5.89
N TYR A 63 1.73 -11.52 5.52
CA TYR A 63 1.75 -12.77 4.77
C TYR A 63 2.56 -13.85 5.45
N ILE A 64 2.80 -13.75 6.77
CA ILE A 64 3.57 -14.73 7.57
C ILE A 64 3.11 -16.19 7.32
N TRP A 65 1.92 -16.37 6.74
CA TRP A 65 1.27 -17.64 6.47
C TRP A 65 0.83 -17.84 5.01
N GLN A 66 1.23 -16.97 4.07
CA GLN A 66 0.93 -17.12 2.64
C GLN A 66 2.21 -17.48 1.87
N ASN A 67 2.10 -18.50 1.02
CA ASN A 67 3.18 -19.25 0.33
C ASN A 67 4.15 -18.44 -0.58
N ALA A 68 4.23 -17.12 -0.50
CA ALA A 68 5.00 -16.28 -1.42
C ALA A 68 6.40 -15.91 -0.88
N ALA A 69 7.37 -16.83 -1.00
CA ALA A 69 8.76 -16.62 -0.55
C ALA A 69 9.37 -15.34 -1.14
N LEU A 70 9.08 -15.06 -2.41
CA LEU A 70 9.58 -13.87 -3.09
C LEU A 70 9.05 -12.56 -2.47
N ARG A 71 7.78 -12.52 -2.03
CA ARG A 71 7.20 -11.28 -1.45
C ARG A 71 7.79 -10.97 -0.08
N GLU A 72 8.02 -11.99 0.74
CA GLU A 72 8.69 -11.81 2.03
C GLU A 72 10.12 -11.33 1.85
N THR A 73 10.90 -11.96 0.96
CA THR A 73 12.27 -11.50 0.68
C THR A 73 12.28 -10.06 0.17
N VAL A 74 11.37 -9.71 -0.74
CA VAL A 74 11.24 -8.32 -1.22
C VAL A 74 10.88 -7.37 -0.07
N ALA A 75 10.00 -7.76 0.85
CA ALA A 75 9.65 -6.95 2.02
C ALA A 75 10.85 -6.76 2.96
N VAL A 76 11.60 -7.83 3.26
CA VAL A 76 12.81 -7.79 4.09
C VAL A 76 13.84 -6.86 3.44
N VAL A 77 14.19 -7.09 2.17
CA VAL A 77 15.18 -6.28 1.43
C VAL A 77 14.75 -4.82 1.33
N SER A 78 13.47 -4.56 1.03
CA SER A 78 12.96 -3.18 0.93
C SER A 78 13.05 -2.47 2.27
N ALA A 79 12.66 -3.14 3.36
CA ALA A 79 12.71 -2.58 4.70
C ALA A 79 14.15 -2.38 5.20
N THR A 80 15.09 -3.28 4.88
CA THR A 80 16.49 -3.13 5.29
C THR A 80 17.16 -1.99 4.54
N VAL A 81 16.99 -1.90 3.21
CA VAL A 81 17.55 -0.82 2.40
C VAL A 81 16.97 0.54 2.81
N VAL A 82 15.64 0.65 2.88
CA VAL A 82 14.98 1.91 3.31
C VAL A 82 15.36 2.24 4.74
N GLY A 83 15.42 1.24 5.63
CA GLY A 83 15.80 1.43 7.02
C GLY A 83 17.20 1.96 7.20
N SER A 84 18.18 1.46 6.45
CA SER A 84 19.55 1.96 6.51
C SER A 84 19.66 3.38 5.94
N ILE A 85 18.91 3.71 4.89
CA ILE A 85 18.86 5.09 4.36
C ILE A 85 18.26 6.04 5.41
N VAL A 86 17.10 5.70 5.96
CA VAL A 86 16.41 6.52 6.97
C VAL A 86 17.26 6.67 8.23
N ALA A 87 17.85 5.58 8.74
CA ALA A 87 18.74 5.62 9.89
C ALA A 87 19.96 6.51 9.61
N THR A 88 20.57 6.42 8.42
CA THR A 88 21.71 7.27 8.05
C THR A 88 21.32 8.75 8.06
N LEU A 89 20.17 9.09 7.46
CA LEU A 89 19.67 10.48 7.44
C LEU A 89 19.37 11.01 8.85
N LEU A 90 18.76 10.18 9.71
CA LEU A 90 18.51 10.55 11.11
C LEU A 90 19.82 10.77 11.87
N LEU A 91 20.82 9.91 11.69
CA LEU A 91 22.13 10.08 12.34
C LEU A 91 22.86 11.30 11.83
N VAL A 92 22.80 11.61 10.54
CA VAL A 92 23.34 12.86 10.00
C VAL A 92 22.67 14.06 10.67
N PHE A 93 21.33 14.06 10.76
CA PHE A 93 20.58 15.12 11.41
C PHE A 93 20.95 15.29 12.90
N VAL A 94 21.08 14.18 13.64
CA VAL A 94 21.47 14.19 15.04
C VAL A 94 22.93 14.61 15.22
N SER A 95 23.83 14.19 14.33
CA SER A 95 25.25 14.57 14.35
C SER A 95 25.46 16.06 14.06
N LEU A 96 24.55 16.71 13.30
CA LEU A 96 24.54 18.17 13.16
C LEU A 96 24.23 18.89 14.49
N GLN A 97 23.54 18.24 15.42
CA GLN A 97 23.20 18.80 16.73
C GLN A 97 24.26 18.50 17.79
N ASP A 98 24.94 17.35 17.69
CA ASP A 98 26.02 16.94 18.59
C ASP A 98 27.18 16.29 17.80
N PRO A 99 28.20 17.09 17.40
CA PRO A 99 29.32 16.62 16.59
C PRO A 99 30.30 15.69 17.32
N ILE A 100 30.22 15.59 18.65
CA ILE A 100 31.28 15.00 19.49
C ILE A 100 31.11 13.47 19.62
N GLN A 101 29.94 12.93 19.28
CA GLN A 101 29.65 11.50 19.35
C GLN A 101 29.32 10.93 17.96
N GLU A 102 30.35 10.41 17.28
CA GLU A 102 30.15 9.75 15.99
C GLU A 102 29.59 8.33 16.15
N PHE A 103 28.48 8.04 15.47
CA PHE A 103 27.99 6.67 15.29
C PHE A 103 28.63 6.08 14.02
N PRO A 104 29.25 4.88 14.08
CA PRO A 104 29.95 4.32 12.93
C PRO A 104 28.99 3.95 11.80
N ARG A 105 29.04 4.67 10.67
CA ARG A 105 28.11 4.49 9.54
C ARG A 105 28.20 3.10 8.90
N SER A 106 29.36 2.45 8.99
CA SER A 106 29.57 1.07 8.55
C SER A 106 28.64 0.07 9.25
N VAL A 107 28.21 0.35 10.48
CA VAL A 107 27.23 -0.47 11.21
C VAL A 107 25.91 -0.54 10.45
N LEU A 108 25.44 0.57 9.87
CA LEU A 108 24.18 0.59 9.11
C LEU A 108 24.26 -0.16 7.79
N ILE A 109 25.46 -0.22 7.20
CA ILE A 109 25.71 -0.94 5.94
C ILE A 109 25.78 -2.45 6.21
N PHE A 110 26.61 -2.85 7.18
CA PHE A 110 26.73 -4.26 7.56
C PHE A 110 25.42 -4.80 8.11
N GLU A 111 24.67 -4.00 8.89
CA GLU A 111 23.41 -4.45 9.47
C GLU A 111 22.39 -4.77 8.38
N ALA A 112 22.30 -3.98 7.31
CA ALA A 112 21.38 -4.29 6.21
C ALA A 112 21.67 -5.67 5.60
N ALA A 113 22.94 -6.00 5.39
CA ALA A 113 23.36 -7.28 4.81
C ALA A 113 23.15 -8.46 5.79
N ILE A 114 23.51 -8.27 7.06
CA ILE A 114 23.37 -9.31 8.10
C ILE A 114 21.89 -9.56 8.39
N THR A 115 21.07 -8.52 8.59
CA THR A 115 19.63 -8.66 8.83
C THR A 115 18.93 -9.32 7.67
N THR A 116 19.26 -8.95 6.43
CA THR A 116 18.68 -9.61 5.24
C THR A 116 19.02 -11.09 5.24
N SER A 117 20.28 -11.45 5.49
CA SER A 117 20.74 -12.84 5.54
C SER A 117 20.08 -13.64 6.68
N LEU A 118 20.02 -13.09 7.89
CA LEU A 118 19.44 -13.77 9.05
C LEU A 118 17.93 -13.93 8.88
N VAL A 119 17.20 -12.84 8.65
CA VAL A 119 15.72 -12.83 8.59
C VAL A 119 15.22 -13.62 7.38
N ALA A 120 15.76 -13.36 6.18
CA ALA A 120 15.34 -14.13 5.00
C ALA A 120 15.81 -15.59 5.08
N GLY A 121 17.03 -15.83 5.56
CA GLY A 121 17.61 -17.17 5.66
C GLY A 121 16.87 -18.09 6.63
N TYR A 122 16.50 -17.61 7.82
CA TYR A 122 15.76 -18.43 8.78
C TYR A 122 14.33 -18.67 8.29
N ARG A 123 13.64 -17.64 7.76
CA ARG A 123 12.27 -17.76 7.21
C ARG A 123 12.24 -18.73 6.03
N TYR A 124 13.23 -18.68 5.15
CA TYR A 124 13.37 -19.60 4.03
C TYR A 124 13.66 -21.04 4.50
N SER A 125 14.59 -21.21 5.44
CA SER A 125 14.92 -22.53 6.02
C SER A 125 13.69 -23.18 6.65
N LEU A 126 12.90 -22.42 7.41
CA LEU A 126 11.68 -22.94 8.02
C LEU A 126 10.63 -23.34 7.00
N ARG A 127 10.48 -22.60 5.89
CA ARG A 127 9.57 -22.99 4.79
C ARG A 127 9.97 -24.33 4.17
N ILE A 128 11.27 -24.59 4.02
CA ILE A 128 11.76 -25.89 3.55
C ILE A 128 11.42 -27.00 4.56
N LEU A 129 11.52 -26.70 5.85
CA LEU A 129 11.24 -27.67 6.91
C LEU A 129 9.73 -27.89 7.14
N ASP A 130 8.87 -26.91 6.80
CA ASP A 130 7.42 -26.89 7.04
C ASP A 130 6.59 -27.38 5.83
N LEU A 131 7.16 -28.23 4.97
CA LEU A 131 6.52 -28.84 3.78
C LEU A 131 5.26 -29.72 4.08
N ARG A 132 4.61 -29.62 5.24
CA ARG A 132 3.49 -30.51 5.65
C ARG A 132 2.09 -29.91 5.62
N ASP A 133 1.90 -28.60 5.48
CA ASP A 133 0.55 -27.98 5.51
C ASP A 133 0.28 -27.10 4.26
N LEU A 134 0.62 -27.58 3.06
CA LEU A 134 0.14 -27.00 1.79
C LEU A 134 -1.35 -27.31 1.52
N GLU A 135 -2.20 -27.38 2.54
CA GLU A 135 -3.63 -27.33 2.30
C GLU A 135 -4.03 -25.89 1.97
N PRO A 136 -4.67 -25.62 0.82
CA PRO A 136 -5.21 -24.31 0.51
C PRO A 136 -6.38 -24.03 1.46
N ARG A 137 -6.08 -23.47 2.64
CA ARG A 137 -7.10 -23.07 3.59
C ARG A 137 -7.88 -21.86 3.02
N GLU A 138 -9.10 -22.18 2.61
CA GLU A 138 -10.28 -21.31 2.60
C GLU A 138 -10.30 -20.15 1.60
N ALA A 139 -10.48 -20.52 0.33
CA ALA A 139 -11.03 -19.65 -0.71
C ALA A 139 -12.54 -19.38 -0.47
N HIS A 140 -12.89 -18.69 0.61
CA HIS A 140 -14.28 -18.37 0.97
C HIS A 140 -14.81 -17.23 0.08
N ILE A 141 -15.76 -17.54 -0.81
CA ILE A 141 -16.77 -16.70 -1.51
C ILE A 141 -16.27 -15.43 -2.24
N HIS A 142 -15.45 -14.59 -1.61
CA HIS A 142 -14.76 -13.46 -2.23
C HIS A 142 -13.84 -13.86 -3.39
N ASP A 143 -13.33 -15.08 -3.38
CA ASP A 143 -12.52 -15.61 -4.49
C ASP A 143 -13.36 -15.96 -5.73
N ARG A 144 -14.68 -16.15 -5.59
CA ARG A 144 -15.54 -16.44 -6.76
C ARG A 144 -15.63 -15.25 -7.71
N GLN A 145 -15.88 -14.04 -7.20
CA GLN A 145 -15.91 -12.84 -8.04
C GLN A 145 -14.55 -12.56 -8.68
N GLN A 146 -13.47 -12.86 -7.96
CA GLN A 146 -12.12 -12.76 -8.50
C GLN A 146 -11.90 -13.75 -9.65
N TYR A 147 -12.22 -15.02 -9.43
CA TYR A 147 -12.09 -16.05 -10.46
C TYR A 147 -12.89 -15.70 -11.72
N ILE A 148 -14.10 -15.16 -11.56
CA ILE A 148 -14.91 -14.68 -12.68
C ILE A 148 -14.22 -13.51 -13.39
N LEU A 149 -13.67 -12.52 -12.66
CA LEU A 149 -12.94 -11.42 -13.27
C LEU A 149 -11.72 -11.91 -14.03
N ASP A 150 -10.94 -12.83 -13.45
CA ASP A 150 -9.76 -13.39 -14.09
C ASP A 150 -10.14 -14.13 -15.38
N ALA A 151 -11.19 -14.97 -15.34
CA ALA A 151 -11.71 -15.65 -16.53
C ALA A 151 -12.18 -14.64 -17.59
N LYS A 152 -12.89 -13.57 -17.20
CA LYS A 152 -13.33 -12.50 -18.10
C LYS A 152 -12.15 -11.75 -18.71
N ILE A 153 -11.11 -11.44 -17.94
CA ILE A 153 -9.90 -10.80 -18.45
C ILE A 153 -9.22 -11.67 -19.50
N GLN A 154 -9.12 -12.99 -19.28
CA GLN A 154 -8.55 -13.90 -20.28
C GLN A 154 -9.39 -13.95 -21.56
N GLU A 155 -10.71 -14.05 -21.41
CA GLU A 155 -11.66 -13.99 -22.53
C GLU A 155 -11.53 -12.68 -23.33
N TRP A 156 -11.46 -11.54 -22.63
CA TRP A 156 -11.30 -10.23 -23.25
C TRP A 156 -9.95 -10.09 -23.94
N LEU A 157 -8.85 -10.54 -23.32
CA LEU A 157 -7.51 -10.51 -23.91
C LEU A 157 -7.44 -11.36 -25.19
N TYR A 158 -8.05 -12.54 -25.20
CA TYR A 158 -8.11 -13.40 -26.39
C TYR A 158 -8.77 -12.71 -27.58
N ASN A 159 -9.80 -11.91 -27.32
CA ASN A 159 -10.56 -11.19 -28.34
C ASN A 159 -10.08 -9.73 -28.55
N ALA A 160 -9.06 -9.27 -27.82
CA ALA A 160 -8.62 -7.89 -27.86
C ALA A 160 -7.79 -7.58 -29.12
N PRO A 161 -7.78 -6.33 -29.59
CA PRO A 161 -6.85 -5.88 -30.63
C PRO A 161 -5.40 -6.21 -30.27
N ILE A 162 -4.57 -6.48 -31.28
CA ILE A 162 -3.19 -6.93 -31.08
C ILE A 162 -2.37 -5.92 -30.27
N GLU A 163 -2.66 -4.63 -30.41
CA GLU A 163 -2.00 -3.54 -29.69
C GLU A 163 -2.22 -3.66 -28.17
N VAL A 164 -3.42 -4.06 -27.75
CA VAL A 164 -3.76 -4.26 -26.33
C VAL A 164 -3.05 -5.50 -25.78
N GLN A 165 -2.98 -6.58 -26.57
CA GLN A 165 -2.28 -7.80 -26.17
C GLN A 165 -0.78 -7.54 -26.00
N ILE A 166 -0.17 -6.78 -26.93
CA ILE A 166 1.24 -6.36 -26.85
C ILE A 166 1.47 -5.52 -25.60
N LEU A 167 0.65 -4.48 -25.38
CA LEU A 167 0.75 -3.62 -24.20
C LEU A 167 0.66 -4.46 -22.91
N TRP A 168 -0.27 -5.41 -22.84
CA TRP A 168 -0.41 -6.30 -21.71
C TRP A 168 0.84 -7.16 -21.48
N ALA A 169 1.40 -7.75 -22.53
CA ALA A 169 2.63 -8.55 -22.44
C ALA A 169 3.84 -7.69 -22.03
N GLU A 170 4.01 -6.51 -22.62
CA GLU A 170 5.08 -5.56 -22.27
C GLU A 170 4.97 -5.08 -20.84
N SER A 171 3.75 -4.85 -20.37
CA SER A 171 3.52 -4.43 -19.00
C SER A 171 4.05 -5.45 -17.99
N GLN A 172 4.22 -6.73 -18.33
CA GLN A 172 4.79 -7.74 -17.41
C GLN A 172 6.33 -7.70 -17.34
N LYS A 173 7.02 -7.17 -18.38
CA LYS A 173 8.49 -7.16 -18.49
C LYS A 173 9.16 -6.03 -17.72
N TRP A 174 10.30 -6.29 -17.06
CA TRP A 174 11.13 -5.26 -16.43
C TRP A 174 11.54 -4.14 -17.40
N SER A 175 11.44 -2.89 -16.93
CA SER A 175 11.88 -1.71 -17.68
C SER A 175 12.36 -0.62 -16.73
N LEU A 176 13.30 0.21 -17.20
CA LEU A 176 13.83 1.35 -16.43
C LEU A 176 12.71 2.31 -16.02
N LYS A 177 11.75 2.57 -16.93
CA LYS A 177 10.55 3.38 -16.65
C LYS A 177 9.79 2.87 -15.42
N ARG A 178 9.59 1.55 -15.30
CA ARG A 178 8.90 0.94 -14.14
C ARG A 178 9.72 1.03 -12.85
N VAL A 179 11.04 0.89 -12.94
CA VAL A 179 11.93 1.07 -11.78
C VAL A 179 11.85 2.51 -11.27
N LEU A 180 11.98 3.50 -12.17
CA LEU A 180 11.88 4.91 -11.80
C LEU A 180 10.51 5.27 -11.21
N LYS A 181 9.42 4.83 -11.84
CA LYS A 181 8.04 4.97 -11.30
C LYS A 181 7.94 4.39 -9.90
N ARG A 182 8.49 3.19 -9.68
CA ARG A 182 8.46 2.52 -8.39
C ARG A 182 9.27 3.26 -7.32
N THR A 183 10.45 3.76 -7.68
CA THR A 183 11.27 4.56 -6.78
C THR A 183 10.57 5.86 -6.39
N PHE A 184 9.97 6.56 -7.35
CA PHE A 184 9.13 7.73 -7.10
C PHE A 184 7.99 7.42 -6.12
N ASP A 185 7.26 6.33 -6.36
CA ASP A 185 6.16 5.89 -5.50
C ASP A 185 6.59 5.68 -4.05
N ILE A 186 7.75 5.03 -3.84
CA ILE A 186 8.29 4.76 -2.51
C ILE A 186 8.70 6.06 -1.82
N ILE A 187 9.45 6.92 -2.50
CA ILE A 187 9.96 8.18 -1.92
C ILE A 187 8.79 9.08 -1.51
N VAL A 188 7.84 9.31 -2.42
CA VAL A 188 6.68 10.17 -2.14
C VAL A 188 5.81 9.57 -1.03
N SER A 189 5.59 8.25 -1.03
CA SER A 189 4.77 7.60 0.01
C SER A 189 5.41 7.67 1.39
N LEU A 190 6.72 7.39 1.49
CA LEU A 190 7.44 7.49 2.77
C LEU A 190 7.45 8.93 3.29
N THR A 191 7.71 9.90 2.41
CA THR A 191 7.71 11.32 2.76
C THR A 191 6.34 11.77 3.24
N ALA A 192 5.29 11.41 2.52
CA ALA A 192 3.91 11.73 2.90
C ALA A 192 3.51 11.05 4.21
N LEU A 193 3.85 9.77 4.40
CA LEU A 193 3.57 9.06 5.66
C LEU A 193 4.29 9.69 6.84
N LEU A 194 5.54 10.14 6.67
CA LEU A 194 6.28 10.82 7.73
C LEU A 194 5.66 12.16 8.10
N ILE A 195 5.34 12.98 7.09
CA ILE A 195 4.71 14.31 7.29
C ILE A 195 3.32 14.16 7.93
N PHE A 196 2.52 13.20 7.46
CA PHE A 196 1.15 13.01 7.94
C PHE A 196 1.04 12.06 9.13
N ALA A 197 2.12 11.43 9.60
CA ALA A 197 2.07 10.48 10.73
C ALA A 197 1.38 11.05 11.98
N PRO A 198 1.65 12.30 12.43
CA PRO A 198 0.94 12.87 13.57
C PRO A 198 -0.57 13.00 13.33
N LEU A 199 -0.95 13.44 12.13
CA LEU A 199 -2.37 13.57 11.74
C LEU A 199 -3.06 12.20 11.69
N LEU A 200 -2.43 11.19 11.10
CA LEU A 200 -2.95 9.83 11.03
C LEU A 200 -3.17 9.23 12.43
N LEU A 201 -2.26 9.50 13.37
CA LEU A 201 -2.37 9.07 14.76
C LEU A 201 -3.54 9.76 15.47
N ILE A 202 -3.67 11.08 15.33
CA ILE A 202 -4.79 11.84 15.91
C ILE A 202 -6.13 11.31 15.37
N VAL A 203 -6.24 11.10 14.06
CA VAL A 203 -7.45 10.55 13.44
C VAL A 203 -7.75 9.14 13.95
N ALA A 204 -6.74 8.28 14.09
CA ALA A 204 -6.90 6.94 14.63
C ALA A 204 -7.46 6.96 16.07
N ILE A 205 -6.94 7.86 16.92
CA ILE A 205 -7.43 8.06 18.29
C ILE A 205 -8.88 8.56 18.28
N LEU A 206 -9.19 9.58 17.48
CA LEU A 206 -10.55 10.13 17.38
C LEU A 206 -11.58 9.08 16.93
N ILE A 207 -11.24 8.22 15.96
CA ILE A 207 -12.10 7.12 15.52
C ILE A 207 -12.38 6.12 16.65
N LYS A 208 -11.37 5.85 17.48
CA LYS A 208 -11.48 4.93 18.64
C LYS A 208 -12.29 5.50 19.79
N LEU A 209 -12.17 6.81 20.03
CA LEU A 209 -12.95 7.51 21.05
C LEU A 209 -14.41 7.67 20.64
N GLU A 210 -14.69 7.86 19.35
CA GLU A 210 -16.05 8.10 18.86
C GLU A 210 -16.91 6.83 18.78
N SER A 211 -16.33 5.67 18.40
CA SER A 211 -17.12 4.43 18.28
C SER A 211 -16.29 3.15 18.49
N PRO A 212 -16.88 2.09 19.08
CA PRO A 212 -16.21 0.81 19.26
C PRO A 212 -15.89 0.14 17.92
N GLY A 213 -14.81 -0.65 17.87
CA GLY A 213 -14.38 -1.40 16.67
C GLY A 213 -13.03 -0.94 16.08
N PRO A 214 -12.64 -1.43 14.90
CA PRO A 214 -11.32 -1.18 14.32
C PRO A 214 -11.15 0.25 13.78
N VAL A 215 -9.91 0.74 13.76
CA VAL A 215 -9.56 2.06 13.18
C VAL A 215 -9.68 2.03 11.65
N MET A 216 -9.23 0.95 11.03
CA MET A 216 -9.31 0.75 9.59
C MET A 216 -10.67 0.19 9.20
N ALA A 217 -11.20 0.67 8.08
CA ALA A 217 -12.43 0.16 7.48
C ALA A 217 -12.20 -1.25 6.94
N ASP A 218 -13.15 -2.15 7.19
CA ASP A 218 -13.18 -3.43 6.51
C ASP A 218 -13.94 -3.29 5.18
N ILE A 219 -13.19 -3.33 4.08
CA ILE A 219 -13.71 -3.10 2.73
C ILE A 219 -13.37 -4.27 1.81
N PRO A 220 -14.25 -4.62 0.85
CA PRO A 220 -13.98 -5.66 -0.13
C PRO A 220 -12.74 -5.32 -0.97
N LYS A 221 -12.07 -6.36 -1.47
CA LYS A 221 -10.90 -6.21 -2.34
C LYS A 221 -11.25 -5.45 -3.62
N ARG A 222 -10.25 -4.75 -4.15
CA ARG A 222 -10.31 -4.01 -5.43
C ARG A 222 -9.48 -4.70 -6.48
N ALA A 223 -9.85 -4.53 -7.74
CA ALA A 223 -9.02 -4.95 -8.86
C ALA A 223 -7.75 -4.09 -8.89
N GLY A 224 -6.59 -4.73 -8.76
CA GLY A 224 -5.29 -4.13 -8.94
C GLY A 224 -4.78 -4.32 -10.37
N ARG A 225 -3.47 -4.18 -10.52
CA ARG A 225 -2.78 -4.47 -11.77
C ARG A 225 -3.06 -5.90 -12.22
N HIS A 226 -3.39 -6.08 -13.49
CA HIS A 226 -3.77 -7.35 -14.12
C HIS A 226 -5.00 -8.02 -13.49
N GLY A 227 -5.86 -7.25 -12.84
CA GLY A 227 -7.02 -7.79 -12.12
C GLY A 227 -6.67 -8.40 -10.76
N VAL A 228 -5.39 -8.48 -10.38
CA VAL A 228 -4.96 -9.08 -9.11
C VAL A 228 -5.59 -8.32 -7.94
N PRO A 229 -6.35 -8.99 -7.06
CA PRO A 229 -7.13 -8.29 -6.07
C PRO A 229 -6.26 -7.87 -4.90
N PHE A 230 -6.53 -6.69 -4.37
CA PHE A 230 -5.84 -6.20 -3.18
C PHE A 230 -6.81 -5.51 -2.21
N LYS A 231 -6.45 -5.50 -0.94
CA LYS A 231 -7.22 -4.81 0.11
C LYS A 231 -6.67 -3.41 0.28
N MET A 232 -7.50 -2.40 0.01
CA MET A 232 -7.19 -1.00 0.28
C MET A 232 -7.19 -0.72 1.79
N TYR A 233 -6.31 0.18 2.23
CA TYR A 233 -6.32 0.73 3.58
C TYR A 233 -7.06 2.06 3.59
N LYS A 234 -8.06 2.17 4.47
CA LYS A 234 -8.87 3.37 4.61
C LYS A 234 -9.29 3.51 6.06
N PHE A 235 -9.34 4.71 6.59
CA PHE A 235 -9.92 4.94 7.90
C PHE A 235 -11.42 4.64 7.91
N ARG A 236 -11.89 4.09 9.02
CA ARG A 236 -13.31 3.85 9.24
C ARG A 236 -14.02 5.17 9.52
N GLY A 237 -14.81 5.62 8.55
CA GLY A 237 -15.71 6.78 8.70
C GLY A 237 -17.18 6.43 8.90
N MET A 238 -17.51 5.14 9.02
CA MET A 238 -18.89 4.66 9.18
C MET A 238 -19.07 3.91 10.50
N VAL A 239 -20.27 3.98 11.06
CA VAL A 239 -20.65 3.19 12.25
C VAL A 239 -20.56 1.69 11.96
N PRO A 240 -20.33 0.85 12.98
CA PRO A 240 -20.44 -0.59 12.84
C PRO A 240 -21.78 -0.99 12.22
N ASN A 241 -21.76 -2.01 11.35
CA ASN A 241 -22.96 -2.52 10.66
C ASN A 241 -23.71 -1.47 9.82
N ALA A 242 -23.00 -0.47 9.28
CA ALA A 242 -23.55 0.53 8.36
C ALA A 242 -24.34 -0.05 7.18
N HIS A 243 -23.98 -1.26 6.70
CA HIS A 243 -24.72 -1.95 5.65
C HIS A 243 -26.14 -2.36 6.10
N LEU A 244 -26.33 -2.75 7.36
CA LEU A 244 -27.65 -3.10 7.90
C LEU A 244 -28.56 -1.88 7.98
N LEU A 245 -28.02 -0.71 8.33
CA LEU A 245 -28.78 0.55 8.31
C LEU A 245 -29.29 0.89 6.91
N LEU A 246 -28.55 0.50 5.87
CA LEU A 246 -28.94 0.72 4.49
C LEU A 246 -30.01 -0.29 4.05
N VAL A 247 -29.79 -1.58 4.29
CA VAL A 247 -30.68 -2.66 3.83
C VAL A 247 -32.01 -2.65 4.59
N ASN A 248 -32.00 -2.31 5.88
CA ASN A 248 -33.20 -2.30 6.72
C ASN A 248 -34.05 -1.01 6.54
N ASN A 249 -33.61 -0.07 5.70
CA ASN A 249 -34.35 1.15 5.40
C ASN A 249 -34.61 1.24 3.89
N PRO A 250 -35.79 0.78 3.40
CA PRO A 250 -36.11 0.76 1.97
C PRO A 250 -36.00 2.12 1.28
N VAL A 251 -36.39 3.21 1.98
CA VAL A 251 -36.30 4.58 1.47
C VAL A 251 -34.85 4.99 1.28
N LEU A 252 -33.99 4.66 2.26
CA LEU A 252 -32.57 4.94 2.18
C LEU A 252 -31.87 4.11 1.09
N TRP A 253 -32.25 2.84 0.94
CA TRP A 253 -31.77 1.96 -0.12
C TRP A 253 -32.12 2.45 -1.52
N GLU A 254 -33.36 2.91 -1.70
CA GLU A 254 -33.81 3.48 -2.97
C GLU A 254 -33.07 4.78 -3.30
N LYS A 255 -32.94 5.70 -2.33
CA LYS A 255 -32.13 6.93 -2.47
C LYS A 255 -30.68 6.59 -2.84
N TYR A 256 -30.10 5.58 -2.21
CA TYR A 256 -28.73 5.11 -2.49
C TYR A 256 -28.56 4.59 -3.92
N ARG A 257 -29.49 3.76 -4.40
CA ARG A 257 -29.45 3.23 -5.77
C ARG A 257 -29.64 4.32 -6.82
N ARG A 258 -30.58 5.24 -6.58
CA ARG A 258 -30.90 6.33 -7.52
C ARG A 258 -29.73 7.30 -7.72
N ASN A 259 -28.89 7.45 -6.70
CA ASN A 259 -27.74 8.33 -6.68
C ASN A 259 -26.42 7.60 -6.98
N ASN A 260 -26.43 6.62 -7.88
CA ASN A 260 -25.24 5.86 -8.30
C ASN A 260 -24.48 5.22 -7.12
N PHE A 261 -25.20 4.55 -6.23
CA PHE A 261 -24.64 3.88 -5.05
C PHE A 261 -23.94 4.84 -4.09
N LYS A 262 -24.52 6.03 -3.91
CA LYS A 262 -24.08 7.04 -2.95
C LYS A 262 -25.29 7.65 -2.23
N LEU A 263 -25.12 8.01 -0.96
CA LEU A 263 -26.07 8.88 -0.26
C LEU A 263 -25.49 10.28 -0.27
N LEU A 264 -26.25 11.23 -0.79
CA LEU A 264 -25.91 12.66 -0.78
C LEU A 264 -26.62 13.29 0.42
N ASP A 265 -25.82 14.00 1.23
CA ASP A 265 -26.18 14.74 2.45
C ASP A 265 -26.93 13.91 3.52
N ASP A 266 -26.49 14.04 4.78
CA ASP A 266 -27.04 13.34 5.95
C ASP A 266 -27.04 11.80 5.87
N ASP A 267 -25.96 11.18 5.37
CA ASP A 267 -25.80 9.73 5.46
C ASP A 267 -25.74 9.30 6.94
N PRO A 268 -26.78 8.61 7.48
CA PRO A 268 -26.86 8.28 8.90
C PRO A 268 -25.82 7.22 9.31
N ARG A 269 -25.14 6.62 8.33
CA ARG A 269 -24.07 5.65 8.54
C ARG A 269 -22.75 6.33 8.89
N LEU A 270 -22.58 7.62 8.60
CA LEU A 270 -21.33 8.35 8.83
C LEU A 270 -21.24 8.85 10.27
N THR A 271 -20.07 8.66 10.88
CA THR A 271 -19.75 9.28 12.18
C THR A 271 -19.37 10.76 11.99
N ARG A 272 -19.25 11.55 13.07
CA ARG A 272 -18.83 12.96 12.97
C ARG A 272 -17.40 13.06 12.47
N VAL A 273 -16.48 12.26 13.04
CA VAL A 273 -15.10 12.15 12.55
C VAL A 273 -15.12 11.65 11.10
N GLY A 274 -15.95 10.64 10.81
CA GLY A 274 -16.15 10.06 9.49
C GLY A 274 -16.54 11.07 8.41
N ARG A 275 -17.49 11.98 8.72
CA ARG A 275 -17.86 13.08 7.83
C ARG A 275 -16.66 13.99 7.53
N PHE A 276 -15.92 14.39 8.57
CA PHE A 276 -14.76 15.26 8.39
C PHE A 276 -13.67 14.61 7.53
N ILE A 277 -13.26 13.37 7.83
CA ILE A 277 -12.16 12.71 7.13
C ILE A 277 -12.50 12.34 5.68
N ARG A 278 -13.78 12.09 5.36
CA ARG A 278 -14.25 11.85 3.97
C ARG A 278 -14.24 13.15 3.18
N LYS A 279 -14.75 14.23 3.77
CA LYS A 279 -14.80 15.56 3.15
C LYS A 279 -13.41 16.08 2.79
N THR A 280 -12.42 15.80 3.64
CA THR A 280 -11.01 16.19 3.42
C THR A 280 -10.17 15.13 2.72
N SER A 281 -10.74 13.97 2.38
CA SER A 281 -10.04 12.79 1.81
C SER A 281 -8.89 12.25 2.68
N ILE A 282 -8.83 12.65 3.96
CA ILE A 282 -7.87 12.14 4.95
C ILE A 282 -8.09 10.64 5.18
N ASP A 283 -9.32 10.17 5.00
CA ASP A 283 -9.69 8.78 5.16
C ASP A 283 -8.92 7.83 4.24
N GLU A 284 -8.46 8.29 3.08
CA GLU A 284 -7.74 7.49 2.08
C GLU A 284 -6.21 7.56 2.18
N LEU A 285 -5.66 8.45 3.03
CA LEU A 285 -4.21 8.53 3.28
C LEU A 285 -3.56 7.19 3.73
N PRO A 286 -4.23 6.29 4.48
CA PRO A 286 -3.67 4.98 4.78
C PRO A 286 -3.30 4.16 3.53
N ASN A 287 -3.86 4.43 2.35
CA ASN A 287 -3.48 3.75 1.11
C ASN A 287 -2.02 4.03 0.69
N LEU A 288 -1.34 5.03 1.26
CA LEU A 288 0.12 5.19 1.08
C LEU A 288 0.87 3.92 1.50
N ILE A 289 0.33 3.14 2.45
CA ILE A 289 0.85 1.82 2.82
C ILE A 289 0.67 0.82 1.66
N ASN A 290 -0.47 0.83 0.95
CA ASN A 290 -0.65 0.01 -0.25
C ASN A 290 0.33 0.38 -1.37
N VAL A 291 0.67 1.67 -1.47
CA VAL A 291 1.72 2.11 -2.39
C VAL A 291 3.06 1.51 -1.98
N LEU A 292 3.44 1.53 -0.70
CA LEU A 292 4.68 0.87 -0.22
C LEU A 292 4.67 -0.64 -0.42
N HIS A 293 3.54 -1.31 -0.24
CA HIS A 293 3.38 -2.74 -0.58
C HIS A 293 3.44 -3.02 -2.09
N GLY A 294 3.35 -1.98 -2.92
CA GLY A 294 3.35 -2.12 -4.38
C GLY A 294 2.05 -2.65 -4.95
N GLU A 295 0.95 -2.58 -4.21
CA GLU A 295 -0.40 -2.87 -4.70
C GLU A 295 -0.99 -1.66 -5.44
N MET A 296 -0.61 -0.45 -5.00
CA MET A 296 -0.97 0.83 -5.61
C MET A 296 0.27 1.60 -6.08
N SER A 297 0.02 2.70 -6.78
CA SER A 297 0.98 3.75 -7.14
C SER A 297 0.49 5.10 -6.59
N ILE A 298 1.35 6.12 -6.52
CA ILE A 298 0.92 7.48 -6.18
C ILE A 298 -0.06 7.99 -7.23
N VAL A 299 0.29 7.79 -8.51
CA VAL A 299 -0.53 8.18 -9.66
C VAL A 299 -0.90 6.95 -10.47
N GLY A 300 -2.19 6.83 -10.79
CA GLY A 300 -2.73 5.71 -11.55
C GLY A 300 -4.26 5.75 -11.66
N PRO A 301 -4.86 4.80 -12.39
CA PRO A 301 -6.33 4.67 -12.48
C PRO A 301 -6.97 4.46 -11.11
N ARG A 302 -8.22 4.88 -10.93
CA ARG A 302 -8.91 4.64 -9.66
C ARG A 302 -9.15 3.14 -9.44
N PRO A 303 -8.87 2.60 -8.25
CA PRO A 303 -9.20 1.21 -7.92
C PRO A 303 -10.72 0.99 -7.96
N ARG A 304 -11.16 0.00 -8.73
CA ARG A 304 -12.57 -0.39 -8.92
C ARG A 304 -12.85 -1.75 -8.29
N TYR A 305 -14.11 -2.02 -7.91
CA TYR A 305 -14.47 -3.38 -7.51
C TYR A 305 -14.45 -4.31 -8.75
N PRO A 306 -14.07 -5.59 -8.60
CA PRO A 306 -14.15 -6.58 -9.69
C PRO A 306 -15.52 -6.62 -10.37
N PHE A 307 -16.60 -6.65 -9.58
CA PHE A 307 -17.96 -6.68 -10.12
C PHE A 307 -18.35 -5.38 -10.85
N GLU A 308 -17.81 -4.22 -10.45
CA GLU A 308 -18.07 -2.95 -11.15
C GLU A 308 -17.46 -2.98 -12.55
N ILE A 309 -16.26 -3.55 -12.70
CA ILE A 309 -15.60 -3.69 -14.00
C ILE A 309 -16.43 -4.58 -14.92
N ILE A 310 -16.86 -5.75 -14.43
CA ILE A 310 -17.66 -6.70 -15.21
C ILE A 310 -19.00 -6.09 -15.63
N ALA A 311 -19.77 -5.56 -14.67
CA ALA A 311 -21.09 -5.00 -14.94
C ALA A 311 -21.05 -3.81 -15.92
N GLN A 312 -19.98 -3.02 -15.87
CA GLN A 312 -19.82 -1.91 -16.81
C GLN A 312 -19.34 -2.36 -18.18
N ALA A 313 -18.46 -3.37 -18.26
CA ALA A 313 -18.07 -3.98 -19.54
C ALA A 313 -19.27 -4.65 -20.25
N GLU A 314 -20.21 -5.23 -19.50
CA GLU A 314 -21.45 -5.77 -20.05
C GLU A 314 -22.38 -4.67 -20.59
N ARG A 315 -22.39 -3.50 -19.93
CA ARG A 315 -23.20 -2.35 -20.34
C ARG A 315 -22.58 -1.56 -21.51
N PHE A 316 -21.25 -1.51 -21.56
CA PHE A 316 -20.44 -0.73 -22.50
C PHE A 316 -19.34 -1.61 -23.10
N PRO A 317 -19.67 -2.62 -23.94
CA PRO A 317 -18.70 -3.59 -24.45
C PRO A 317 -17.54 -2.97 -25.25
N GLU A 318 -17.78 -1.83 -25.89
CA GLU A 318 -16.78 -1.04 -26.61
C GLU A 318 -15.64 -0.53 -25.71
N THR A 319 -15.85 -0.45 -24.39
CA THR A 319 -14.83 -0.01 -23.43
C THR A 319 -13.88 -1.14 -22.99
N ILE A 320 -14.12 -2.39 -23.37
CA ILE A 320 -13.30 -3.55 -22.97
C ILE A 320 -11.80 -3.35 -23.29
N PRO A 321 -11.40 -2.88 -24.49
CA PRO A 321 -9.99 -2.57 -24.78
C PRO A 321 -9.40 -1.55 -23.80
N ASP A 322 -10.13 -0.50 -23.47
CA ASP A 322 -9.68 0.54 -22.54
C ASP A 322 -9.59 0.03 -21.09
N ILE A 323 -10.52 -0.84 -20.68
CA ILE A 323 -10.46 -1.54 -19.38
C ILE A 323 -9.19 -2.40 -19.30
N LEU A 324 -8.87 -3.16 -20.35
CA LEU A 324 -7.67 -3.99 -20.39
C LEU A 324 -6.39 -3.13 -20.30
N LYS A 325 -6.32 -2.04 -21.07
CA LYS A 325 -5.22 -1.07 -21.01
C LYS A 325 -5.07 -0.48 -19.60
N MET A 326 -6.16 0.00 -19.01
CA MET A 326 -6.18 0.53 -17.64
C MET A 326 -5.61 -0.47 -16.61
N LEU A 327 -5.95 -1.75 -16.74
CA LEU A 327 -5.48 -2.80 -15.83
C LEU A 327 -3.99 -3.18 -16.04
N THR A 328 -3.29 -2.64 -17.04
CA THR A 328 -1.85 -2.88 -17.22
C THR A 328 -0.96 -2.12 -16.23
N VAL A 329 -1.49 -1.11 -15.56
CA VAL A 329 -0.79 -0.29 -14.55
C VAL A 329 -1.41 -0.48 -13.16
N LYS A 330 -0.69 -0.06 -12.12
CA LYS A 330 -1.22 -0.12 -10.75
C LYS A 330 -2.26 0.98 -10.55
N PRO A 331 -3.33 0.72 -9.79
CA PRO A 331 -4.25 1.77 -9.39
C PRO A 331 -3.54 2.85 -8.56
N GLY A 332 -4.02 4.09 -8.69
CA GLY A 332 -3.44 5.28 -8.09
C GLY A 332 -4.17 5.78 -6.85
N LEU A 333 -3.43 6.47 -5.97
CA LEU A 333 -4.03 7.32 -4.93
C LEU A 333 -4.69 8.56 -5.57
N THR A 334 -3.98 9.18 -6.51
CA THR A 334 -4.53 10.15 -7.46
C THR A 334 -4.37 9.66 -8.89
N GLY A 335 -4.94 10.38 -9.85
CA GLY A 335 -4.97 9.98 -11.24
C GLY A 335 -5.58 11.04 -12.14
N PRO A 336 -5.56 10.81 -13.46
CA PRO A 336 -6.13 11.74 -14.43
C PRO A 336 -7.62 11.99 -14.16
N TRP A 337 -8.38 10.95 -13.79
CA TRP A 337 -9.79 11.07 -13.44
C TRP A 337 -10.04 11.97 -12.21
N GLN A 338 -9.19 11.88 -11.18
CA GLN A 338 -9.28 12.71 -9.98
C GLN A 338 -9.10 14.20 -10.30
N VAL A 339 -8.29 14.52 -11.31
CA VAL A 339 -7.98 15.91 -11.71
C VAL A 339 -8.96 16.43 -12.77
N ALA A 340 -9.44 15.58 -13.67
CA ALA A 340 -10.25 15.98 -14.83
C ALA A 340 -11.74 16.25 -14.56
N GLY A 341 -12.22 16.14 -13.31
CA GLY A 341 -13.62 16.48 -12.96
C GLY A 341 -14.40 15.41 -12.20
N ARG A 342 -13.77 14.30 -11.79
CA ARG A 342 -14.34 13.26 -10.90
C ARG A 342 -15.74 12.79 -11.35
N SER A 343 -16.80 13.16 -10.61
CA SER A 343 -18.17 12.71 -10.85
C SER A 343 -18.84 13.30 -12.09
N ASN A 344 -18.21 14.30 -12.71
CA ASN A 344 -18.79 15.02 -13.85
C ASN A 344 -18.53 14.33 -15.20
N LEU A 345 -17.66 13.33 -15.24
CA LEU A 345 -17.34 12.58 -16.46
C LEU A 345 -18.19 11.31 -16.57
N GLY A 346 -18.63 11.00 -17.79
CA GLY A 346 -19.28 9.73 -18.12
C GLY A 346 -18.36 8.53 -17.89
N TYR A 347 -18.93 7.32 -17.80
CA TYR A 347 -18.14 6.11 -17.56
C TYR A 347 -17.15 5.80 -18.69
N GLU A 348 -17.61 5.88 -19.94
CA GLU A 348 -16.79 5.63 -21.13
C GLU A 348 -15.62 6.62 -21.21
N GLU A 349 -15.91 7.91 -21.11
CA GLU A 349 -14.91 9.00 -21.11
C GLU A 349 -13.88 8.82 -20.00
N ARG A 350 -14.33 8.50 -18.79
CA ARG A 350 -13.45 8.19 -17.66
C ARG A 350 -12.54 7.00 -17.96
N THR A 351 -13.09 5.93 -18.52
CA THR A 351 -12.35 4.69 -18.76
C THR A 351 -11.31 4.90 -19.85
N LYS A 352 -11.66 5.65 -20.91
CA LYS A 352 -10.73 6.09 -21.95
C LYS A 352 -9.60 6.94 -21.38
N LEU A 353 -9.91 7.94 -20.54
CA LEU A 353 -8.92 8.78 -19.88
C LEU A 353 -7.93 7.96 -19.02
N GLU A 354 -8.43 6.98 -18.28
CA GLU A 354 -7.58 6.09 -17.47
C GLU A 354 -6.74 5.13 -18.34
N ALA A 355 -7.25 4.72 -19.50
CA ALA A 355 -6.52 3.90 -20.48
C ALA A 355 -5.40 4.68 -21.18
N GLU A 356 -5.67 5.92 -21.62
CA GLU A 356 -4.68 6.81 -22.23
C GLU A 356 -3.51 7.10 -21.27
N TYR A 357 -3.80 7.23 -19.98
CA TYR A 357 -2.77 7.31 -18.94
C TYR A 357 -1.95 6.02 -18.85
N ALA A 358 -2.60 4.86 -18.85
CA ALA A 358 -1.89 3.58 -18.75
C ALA A 358 -0.86 3.40 -19.89
N GLU A 359 -1.22 3.81 -21.10
CA GLU A 359 -0.34 3.81 -22.28
C GLU A 359 0.80 4.84 -22.17
N ASN A 360 0.45 6.10 -21.85
CA ASN A 360 1.33 7.23 -22.11
C ASN A 360 1.95 7.88 -20.86
N HIS A 361 1.70 7.36 -19.66
CA HIS A 361 2.19 7.98 -18.42
C HIS A 361 3.71 8.18 -18.45
N THR A 362 4.16 9.33 -17.98
CA THR A 362 5.57 9.66 -17.78
C THR A 362 5.78 10.12 -16.35
N LEU A 363 7.01 10.06 -15.85
CA LEU A 363 7.31 10.52 -14.50
C LEU A 363 7.00 12.01 -14.31
N LEU A 364 7.28 12.83 -15.33
CA LEU A 364 6.93 14.25 -15.31
C LEU A 364 5.40 14.45 -15.28
N GLY A 365 4.66 13.68 -16.09
CA GLY A 365 3.19 13.70 -16.08
C GLY A 365 2.61 13.33 -14.72
N ASP A 366 3.20 12.34 -14.04
CA ASP A 366 2.81 11.97 -12.67
C ASP A 366 3.03 13.10 -11.67
N ILE A 367 4.18 13.79 -11.75
CA ILE A 367 4.47 14.95 -10.89
C ILE A 367 3.43 16.06 -11.13
N MET A 368 3.12 16.35 -12.40
CA MET A 368 2.10 17.34 -12.76
C MET A 368 0.71 16.95 -12.23
N LEU A 369 0.33 15.67 -12.34
CA LEU A 369 -0.94 15.17 -11.79
C LEU A 369 -0.99 15.28 -10.26
N CYS A 370 0.12 15.02 -9.56
CA CYS A 370 0.20 15.22 -8.11
C CYS A 370 -0.04 16.68 -7.73
N LEU A 371 0.62 17.62 -8.42
CA LEU A 371 0.45 19.05 -8.17
C LEU A 371 -0.98 19.53 -8.49
N ALA A 372 -1.55 19.05 -9.59
CA ALA A 372 -2.92 19.37 -9.99
C ALA A 372 -3.97 18.79 -9.03
N THR A 373 -3.64 17.76 -8.24
CA THR A 373 -4.54 17.18 -7.24
C THR A 373 -4.73 18.11 -6.03
N ILE A 374 -3.73 18.92 -5.67
CA ILE A 374 -3.75 19.81 -4.49
C ILE A 374 -4.96 20.76 -4.51
N PRO A 375 -5.19 21.58 -5.56
CA PRO A 375 -6.34 22.49 -5.58
C PRO A 375 -7.68 21.73 -5.57
N VAL A 376 -7.76 20.56 -6.22
CA VAL A 376 -8.99 19.75 -6.25
C VAL A 376 -9.37 19.27 -4.84
N VAL A 377 -8.39 18.81 -4.05
CA VAL A 377 -8.61 18.38 -2.67
C VAL A 377 -8.98 19.57 -1.78
N LEU A 378 -8.30 20.72 -1.94
CA LEU A 378 -8.58 21.92 -1.15
C LEU A 378 -9.96 22.51 -1.43
N ARG A 379 -10.42 22.47 -2.69
CA ARG A 379 -11.76 22.96 -3.09
C ARG A 379 -12.89 21.97 -2.81
N GLN A 380 -12.56 20.74 -2.40
CA GLN A 380 -13.53 19.66 -2.14
C GLN A 380 -14.43 19.32 -3.34
N GLU A 381 -13.99 19.64 -4.56
CA GLU A 381 -14.76 19.42 -5.78
C GLU A 381 -15.06 17.91 -5.92
N GLY A 382 -16.34 17.54 -5.94
CA GLY A 382 -16.80 16.15 -6.04
C GLY A 382 -16.59 15.28 -4.79
N ALA A 383 -16.21 15.86 -3.63
CA ALA A 383 -16.23 15.18 -2.34
C ALA A 383 -17.61 15.37 -1.69
N HIS A 384 -18.48 14.36 -1.80
CA HIS A 384 -19.80 14.32 -1.18
C HIS A 384 -19.91 13.13 -0.24
#